data_AF-A0A6V7J2K2-F1
#
_entry.id   AF-A0A6V7J2K2-F1
#
_cell.length_a   1.000
_cell.length_b   1.000
_cell.length_c   1.000
_cell.angle_alpha   90.00
_cell.angle_beta   90.00
_cell.angle_gamma   90.00
#
_symmetry.space_group_name_H-M   'P 1'
#
loop_
_entity.id
_entity.type
_entity.pdbx_description
1 polymer ?
#
loop_
_entity_poly.entity_id
_entity_poly.type
_entity_poly.pdbx_seq_one_letter_code
_entity_poly.pdbx_strand_id
1 'polypeptide(L)'
;GRSETVPTSVHKLRPGDIDVIGAMGDSLTAGFGIYASDLRTIFIENRGSSALGGGQGTWRNTLTIPNILKVFNPNLFGYCQSDKWNHEEGSEFNVAESAAMSRDMPFMAKTLVRRMLNDNRVDLLNHWK
;
A
#
# COMPACT_ATOMS: atom_id res chain seq x y z
N GLY A 1 5.81 4.88 -19.46
CA GLY A 1 5.10 5.94 -18.73
C GLY A 1 3.60 5.69 -18.81
N ARG A 2 2.81 6.64 -18.29
CA ARG A 2 1.33 6.64 -18.31
C ARG A 2 0.79 6.64 -19.74
N SER A 3 -0.39 6.05 -19.93
CA SER A 3 -1.14 6.06 -21.19
C SER A 3 -1.68 7.46 -21.48
N GLU A 4 -1.85 7.81 -22.76
CA GLU A 4 -2.39 9.12 -23.18
C GLU A 4 -3.85 9.30 -22.75
N THR A 5 -4.60 8.21 -22.70
CA THR A 5 -5.98 8.15 -22.21
C THR A 5 -6.10 7.09 -21.12
N VAL A 6 -7.02 7.31 -20.18
CA VAL A 6 -7.28 6.35 -19.10
C VAL A 6 -7.80 5.04 -19.72
N PRO A 7 -7.12 3.90 -19.47
CA PRO A 7 -7.56 2.62 -20.03
C PRO A 7 -8.95 2.25 -19.49
N THR A 8 -9.73 1.56 -20.30
CA THR A 8 -11.06 1.03 -19.91
C THR A 8 -11.05 -0.48 -19.65
N SER A 9 -9.89 -1.12 -19.75
CA SER A 9 -9.71 -2.56 -19.52
C SER A 9 -8.31 -2.83 -19.00
N VAL A 10 -8.19 -3.81 -18.10
CA VAL A 10 -6.91 -4.28 -17.54
C VAL A 10 -5.92 -4.74 -18.62
N HIS A 11 -6.37 -5.18 -19.79
CA HIS A 11 -5.50 -5.63 -20.88
C HIS A 11 -4.72 -4.49 -21.56
N LYS A 12 -5.15 -3.24 -21.37
CA LYS A 12 -4.48 -2.04 -21.89
C LYS A 12 -3.72 -1.28 -20.81
N LEU A 13 -3.85 -1.71 -19.55
CA LEU A 13 -3.30 -1.02 -18.39
C LEU A 13 -1.78 -1.12 -18.37
N ARG A 14 -1.12 0.02 -18.23
CA ARG A 14 0.33 0.12 -18.04
C ARG A 14 0.63 0.40 -16.57
N PRO A 15 1.86 0.12 -16.09
CA PRO A 15 2.25 0.47 -14.72
C PRO A 15 2.05 1.96 -14.38
N GLY A 16 2.17 2.85 -15.37
CA GLY A 16 1.96 4.28 -15.20
C GLY A 16 0.49 4.70 -15.03
N ASP A 17 -0.46 3.80 -15.31
CA ASP A 17 -1.90 4.03 -15.18
C ASP A 17 -2.45 3.59 -13.81
N ILE A 18 -1.60 3.03 -12.94
CA ILE A 18 -1.97 2.66 -11.58
C ILE A 18 -1.83 3.89 -10.69
N ASP A 19 -2.96 4.45 -10.27
CA ASP A 19 -3.02 5.64 -9.41
C ASP A 19 -3.09 5.31 -7.92
N VAL A 20 -3.73 4.18 -7.59
CA VAL A 20 -3.99 3.78 -6.20
C VAL A 20 -3.41 2.40 -5.94
N ILE A 21 -2.72 2.24 -4.81
CA ILE A 21 -2.32 0.94 -4.28
C ILE A 21 -2.81 0.80 -2.84
N GLY A 22 -3.24 -0.41 -2.48
CA GLY A 22 -3.62 -0.76 -1.11
C GLY A 22 -3.11 -2.16 -0.78
N ALA A 23 -3.04 -2.49 0.50
CA ALA A 23 -2.56 -3.77 0.97
C ALA A 23 -3.38 -4.28 2.15
N MET A 24 -3.63 -5.59 2.15
CA MET A 24 -4.26 -6.34 3.24
C MET A 24 -3.42 -7.58 3.51
N GLY A 25 -3.37 -8.03 4.75
CA GLY A 25 -2.56 -9.17 5.13
C GLY A 25 -2.22 -9.16 6.61
N ASP A 26 -1.17 -9.88 6.94
CA ASP A 26 -0.68 -10.09 8.30
C ASP A 26 0.55 -9.21 8.61
N SER A 27 1.33 -9.64 9.60
CA SER A 27 2.56 -8.98 10.04
C SER A 27 3.60 -8.80 8.93
N LEU A 28 3.66 -9.68 7.93
CA LEU A 28 4.59 -9.53 6.80
C LEU A 28 4.19 -8.34 5.93
N THR A 29 2.90 -8.16 5.70
CA THR A 29 2.39 -7.03 4.91
C THR A 29 2.42 -5.72 5.72
N ALA A 30 2.34 -5.81 7.06
CA ALA A 30 2.54 -4.69 7.97
C ALA A 30 4.02 -4.27 8.12
N GLY A 31 4.97 -5.11 7.71
CA GLY A 31 6.40 -4.84 7.87
C GLY A 31 6.89 -4.97 9.31
N PHE A 32 6.31 -5.92 10.07
CA PHE A 32 6.66 -6.16 11.46
C PHE A 32 8.13 -6.55 11.62
N GLY A 33 8.91 -5.69 12.29
CA GLY A 33 10.30 -5.95 12.63
C GLY A 33 11.29 -6.00 11.45
N ILE A 34 11.00 -5.35 10.30
CA ILE A 34 11.92 -5.37 9.13
C ILE A 34 13.33 -4.90 9.51
N TYR A 35 13.43 -3.86 10.34
CA TYR A 35 14.71 -3.31 10.78
C TYR A 35 15.14 -3.77 12.18
N ALA A 36 14.47 -4.77 12.74
CA ALA A 36 14.73 -5.20 14.10
C ALA A 36 16.10 -5.89 14.22
N SER A 37 16.94 -5.38 15.11
CA SER A 37 18.21 -6.01 15.50
C SER A 37 18.16 -6.63 16.89
N ASP A 38 17.07 -6.38 17.64
CA ASP A 38 16.84 -6.96 18.97
C ASP A 38 15.34 -7.17 19.25
N LEU A 39 15.04 -7.90 20.33
CA LEU A 39 13.67 -8.22 20.75
C LEU A 39 12.83 -7.01 21.18
N ARG A 40 13.43 -5.85 21.43
CA ARG A 40 12.68 -4.62 21.79
C ARG A 40 12.15 -3.95 20.54
N THR A 41 12.96 -3.96 19.47
CA THR A 41 12.62 -3.36 18.17
C THR A 41 11.71 -4.23 17.29
N ILE A 42 11.52 -5.50 17.63
CA ILE A 42 10.69 -6.43 16.84
C ILE A 42 9.22 -5.99 16.75
N PHE A 43 8.72 -5.26 17.75
CA PHE A 43 7.32 -4.79 17.81
C PHE A 43 7.03 -3.57 16.94
N ILE A 44 8.01 -3.06 16.18
CA ILE A 44 7.81 -1.93 15.29
C ILE A 44 7.27 -2.42 13.94
N GLU A 45 6.16 -1.83 13.50
CA GLU A 45 5.66 -2.03 12.14
C GLU A 45 6.32 -1.04 11.18
N ASN A 46 7.39 -1.49 10.51
CA ASN A 46 8.09 -0.74 9.47
C ASN A 46 7.30 -0.74 8.16
N ARG A 47 6.02 -0.34 8.23
CA ARG A 47 5.04 -0.41 7.17
C ARG A 47 5.47 0.34 5.91
N GLY A 48 6.20 1.45 6.08
CA GLY A 48 6.82 2.20 5.00
C GLY A 48 7.82 1.40 4.16
N SER A 49 8.37 0.32 4.73
CA SER A 49 9.38 -0.53 4.11
C SER A 49 8.87 -1.93 3.76
N SER A 50 7.60 -2.20 4.01
CA SER A 50 6.93 -3.44 3.61
C SER A 50 6.90 -3.59 2.08
N ALA A 51 7.19 -4.80 1.61
CA ALA A 51 7.31 -5.09 0.18
C ALA A 51 6.05 -4.74 -0.63
N LEU A 52 4.86 -4.92 -0.05
CA LEU A 52 3.59 -4.79 -0.76
C LEU A 52 2.94 -3.40 -0.64
N GLY A 53 3.08 -2.74 0.51
CA GLY A 53 2.38 -1.48 0.81
C GLY A 53 3.28 -0.35 1.30
N GLY A 54 4.59 -0.56 1.33
CA GLY A 54 5.56 0.45 1.73
C GLY A 54 6.07 1.28 0.55
N GLY A 55 6.24 2.57 0.73
CA GLY A 55 6.79 3.51 -0.26
C GLY A 55 7.80 4.47 0.34
N GLN A 56 8.45 4.09 1.45
CA GLN A 56 9.57 4.83 2.04
C GLN A 56 10.71 4.92 1.03
N GLY A 57 11.19 6.13 0.77
CA GLY A 57 12.29 6.37 -0.14
C GLY A 57 11.97 6.05 -1.61
N THR A 58 12.85 5.29 -2.25
CA THR A 58 12.81 4.94 -3.68
C THR A 58 13.20 3.47 -3.87
N TRP A 59 12.97 2.91 -5.06
CA TRP A 59 13.30 1.50 -5.31
C TRP A 59 14.79 1.16 -5.15
N ARG A 60 15.67 2.18 -5.19
CA ARG A 60 17.12 2.03 -5.03
C ARG A 60 17.56 1.87 -3.57
N ASN A 61 16.78 2.36 -2.61
CA ASN A 61 17.10 2.23 -1.18
C ASN A 61 16.18 1.23 -0.47
N THR A 62 14.92 1.13 -0.90
CA THR A 62 13.94 0.22 -0.34
C THR A 62 13.14 -0.39 -1.50
N LEU A 63 13.36 -1.67 -1.79
CA LEU A 63 12.69 -2.33 -2.89
C LEU A 63 11.27 -2.77 -2.48
N THR A 64 10.26 -2.04 -2.94
CA THR A 64 8.85 -2.34 -2.71
C THR A 64 8.05 -2.13 -3.99
N ILE A 65 6.86 -2.73 -4.08
CA ILE A 65 5.96 -2.54 -5.22
C ILE A 65 5.60 -1.06 -5.41
N PRO A 66 5.18 -0.30 -4.37
CA PRO A 66 4.94 1.14 -4.53
C PRO A 66 6.17 1.91 -5.03
N ASN A 67 7.37 1.59 -4.54
CA ASN A 67 8.60 2.27 -4.97
C ASN A 67 8.97 1.99 -6.44
N ILE A 68 8.65 0.81 -6.95
CA ILE A 68 8.81 0.47 -8.37
C ILE A 68 7.75 1.21 -9.19
N LEU A 69 6.48 1.20 -8.76
CA LEU A 69 5.39 1.87 -9.48
C LEU A 69 5.57 3.39 -9.56
N LYS A 70 6.15 4.02 -8.52
CA LYS A 70 6.51 5.45 -8.53
C LYS A 70 7.45 5.84 -9.68
N VAL A 71 8.24 4.90 -10.22
CA VAL A 71 9.09 5.16 -11.41
C VAL A 71 8.24 5.42 -12.64
N PHE A 72 7.08 4.76 -12.73
CA PHE A 72 6.17 4.87 -13.87
C PHE A 72 5.05 5.90 -13.65
N ASN A 73 4.63 6.11 -12.40
CA ASN A 73 3.64 7.10 -11.98
C ASN A 73 4.07 7.80 -10.67
N PRO A 74 4.68 8.99 -10.74
CA PRO A 74 5.03 9.77 -9.54
C PRO A 74 3.82 10.22 -8.70
N ASN A 75 2.60 10.20 -9.27
CA ASN A 75 1.37 10.59 -8.59
C ASN A 75 0.68 9.41 -7.88
N LEU A 76 1.30 8.21 -7.87
CA LEU A 76 0.78 7.05 -7.12
C LEU A 76 0.58 7.43 -5.65
N PHE A 77 -0.51 6.95 -5.05
CA PHE A 77 -0.79 7.10 -3.62
C PHE A 77 -1.42 5.84 -3.02
N GLY A 78 -1.62 5.85 -1.69
CA GLY A 78 -2.19 4.72 -0.93
C GLY A 78 -1.15 3.81 -0.25
N TYR A 79 0.14 4.08 -0.42
CA TYR A 79 1.24 3.40 0.28
C TYR A 79 1.71 4.15 1.52
N CYS A 80 2.20 3.43 2.52
CA CYS A 80 2.77 4.03 3.72
C CYS A 80 4.22 4.50 3.47
N GLN A 81 4.67 5.60 4.08
CA GLN A 81 6.03 6.12 3.91
C GLN A 81 6.92 6.02 5.16
N SER A 82 6.38 5.53 6.28
CA SER A 82 7.06 5.53 7.58
C SER A 82 6.61 4.37 8.46
N ASP A 83 7.15 4.29 9.68
CA ASP A 83 6.71 3.33 10.68
C ASP A 83 5.32 3.76 11.19
N LYS A 84 4.31 2.93 10.94
CA LYS A 84 2.91 3.22 11.24
C LYS A 84 2.13 1.96 11.54
N TRP A 85 1.32 2.03 12.58
CA TRP A 85 0.27 1.04 12.84
C TRP A 85 -0.87 1.18 11.84
N ASN A 86 -1.59 0.08 11.64
CA ASN A 86 -2.71 0.03 10.70
C ASN A 86 -3.80 1.08 10.94
N HIS A 87 -4.00 1.59 12.16
CA HIS A 87 -5.05 2.56 12.51
C HIS A 87 -4.61 4.03 12.36
N GLU A 88 -3.33 4.29 12.15
CA GLU A 88 -2.81 5.64 11.95
C GLU A 88 -3.08 6.12 10.53
N GLU A 89 -3.36 7.41 10.34
CA GLU A 89 -3.62 8.03 9.02
C GLU A 89 -2.49 7.76 8.02
N GLY A 90 -1.24 7.84 8.47
CA GLY A 90 -0.06 7.60 7.63
C GLY A 90 0.11 6.16 7.13
N SER A 91 -0.69 5.20 7.61
CA SER A 91 -0.75 3.85 7.04
C SER A 91 -1.42 3.81 5.66
N GLU A 92 -2.13 4.89 5.30
CA GLU A 92 -2.79 5.07 4.01
C GLU A 92 -3.75 3.89 3.74
N PHE A 93 -3.59 3.18 2.61
CA PHE A 93 -4.41 2.02 2.26
C PHE A 93 -3.75 0.68 2.58
N ASN A 94 -2.64 0.67 3.33
CA ASN A 94 -2.08 -0.54 3.89
C ASN A 94 -2.75 -0.86 5.25
N VAL A 95 -3.85 -1.61 5.18
CA VAL A 95 -4.67 -2.02 6.33
C VAL A 95 -4.26 -3.38 6.92
N ALA A 96 -3.12 -3.93 6.52
CA ALA A 96 -2.63 -5.20 7.06
C ALA A 96 -2.40 -5.13 8.57
N GLU A 97 -2.69 -6.21 9.27
CA GLU A 97 -2.73 -6.26 10.72
C GLU A 97 -1.86 -7.40 11.25
N SER A 98 -0.91 -7.08 12.12
CA SER A 98 -0.06 -8.10 12.74
C SER A 98 -0.89 -9.15 13.48
N ALA A 99 -0.52 -10.43 13.33
CA ALA A 99 -1.25 -11.60 13.84
C ALA A 99 -2.64 -11.87 13.21
N ALA A 100 -3.04 -11.11 12.19
CA ALA A 100 -4.24 -11.41 11.42
C ALA A 100 -4.12 -12.72 10.63
N MET A 101 -5.26 -13.36 10.38
CA MET A 101 -5.38 -14.58 9.59
C MET A 101 -6.44 -14.41 8.51
N SER A 102 -6.64 -15.43 7.68
CA SER A 102 -7.63 -15.41 6.58
C SER A 102 -9.05 -15.05 7.05
N ARG A 103 -9.42 -15.40 8.29
CA ARG A 103 -10.73 -15.05 8.86
C ARG A 103 -10.95 -13.55 9.06
N ASP A 104 -9.88 -12.78 9.13
CA ASP A 104 -9.88 -11.33 9.36
C ASP A 104 -9.91 -10.54 8.03
N MET A 105 -9.68 -11.21 6.90
CA MET A 105 -9.72 -10.60 5.56
C MET A 105 -11.03 -9.84 5.25
N PRO A 106 -12.24 -10.34 5.61
CA PRO A 106 -13.47 -9.57 5.39
C PRO A 106 -13.50 -8.24 6.16
N PHE A 107 -12.91 -8.18 7.35
CA PHE A 107 -12.81 -6.95 8.13
C PHE A 107 -11.81 -5.96 7.49
N MET A 108 -10.64 -6.45 7.08
CA MET A 108 -9.65 -5.63 6.36
C MET A 108 -10.22 -5.08 5.04
N ALA A 109 -10.96 -5.90 4.27
CA ALA A 109 -11.58 -5.46 3.03
C ALA A 109 -12.60 -4.34 3.25
N LYS A 110 -13.46 -4.48 4.27
CA LYS A 110 -14.42 -3.43 4.65
C LYS A 110 -13.70 -2.14 5.09
N THR A 111 -12.61 -2.27 5.84
CA THR A 111 -11.81 -1.13 6.29
C THR A 111 -11.15 -0.42 5.11
N LEU A 112 -10.55 -1.15 4.19
CA LEU A 112 -9.95 -0.60 2.98
C LEU A 112 -10.98 0.14 2.12
N VAL A 113 -12.12 -0.49 1.83
CA VAL A 113 -13.21 0.14 1.06
C VAL A 113 -13.71 1.40 1.76
N ARG A 114 -13.88 1.37 3.10
CA ARG A 114 -14.27 2.56 3.86
C ARG A 114 -13.25 3.69 3.74
N ARG A 115 -11.95 3.39 3.80
CA ARG A 115 -10.90 4.41 3.60
C ARG A 115 -10.95 5.01 2.21
N MET A 116 -11.06 4.16 1.20
CA MET A 116 -11.15 4.60 -0.20
C MET A 116 -12.38 5.48 -0.45
N LEU A 117 -13.54 5.14 0.12
CA LEU A 117 -14.76 5.94 0.01
C LEU A 117 -14.68 7.31 0.71
N ASN A 118 -13.83 7.44 1.73
CA ASN A 118 -13.66 8.66 2.51
C ASN A 118 -12.49 9.53 2.01
N ASP A 119 -11.72 9.06 1.03
CA ASP A 119 -10.56 9.77 0.48
C ASP A 119 -10.94 10.47 -0.82
N ASN A 120 -10.87 11.80 -0.84
CA ASN A 120 -11.23 12.62 -2.00
C ASN A 120 -10.28 12.45 -3.19
N ARG A 121 -9.11 11.82 -3.00
CA ARG A 121 -8.18 11.47 -4.08
C ARG A 121 -8.67 10.26 -4.87
N VAL A 122 -9.58 9.45 -4.33
CA VAL A 122 -10.05 8.21 -4.95
C VAL A 122 -11.31 8.47 -5.79
N ASP A 123 -11.19 8.25 -7.10
CA ASP A 123 -12.31 8.11 -8.01
C ASP A 123 -12.59 6.63 -8.28
N LEU A 124 -13.53 6.03 -7.54
CA LEU A 124 -13.82 4.59 -7.67
C LEU A 124 -14.31 4.19 -9.07
N LEU A 125 -15.00 5.08 -9.79
CA LEU A 125 -15.54 4.78 -11.11
C LEU A 125 -14.43 4.75 -12.16
N ASN A 126 -13.43 5.62 -12.01
CA ASN A 126 -12.34 5.74 -12.98
C ASN A 126 -11.06 4.99 -12.59
N HIS A 127 -10.83 4.70 -11.30
CA HIS A 127 -9.66 3.93 -10.85
C HIS A 127 -9.88 2.41 -10.93
N TRP A 128 -11.13 1.93 -10.89
CA TRP A 128 -11.43 0.51 -11.07
C TRP A 128 -11.55 0.14 -12.55
N LYS A 129 -11.04 -1.04 -12.94
CA LYS A 129 -10.99 -1.53 -14.33
C LYS A 129 -11.36 -3.01 -14.42
#